data_AF-A0A810QB57-F1
#
_entry.id   AF-A0A810QB57-F1
#
_cell.length_a   1.000
_cell.length_b   1.000
_cell.length_c   1.000
_cell.angle_alpha   90.00
_cell.angle_beta   90.00
_cell.angle_gamma   90.00
#
_symmetry.space_group_name_H-M   'P 1'
#
loop_
_entity.id
_entity.type
_entity.pdbx_description
1 polymer ?
#
loop_
_entity_poly.entity_id
_entity_poly.type
_entity_poly.pdbx_seq_one_letter_code
_entity_poly.pdbx_strand_id
1 'polypeptide(L)'
;MKKSIIIPLAAVLCLSLLAGCSAKDSSTPPNSKQANTSAQATVTSSDTSDAYEKLVAFKTANYEQQSVADFNQSLAPDNGDISGLLDAQAEVLASISPDNENYEFITMTLAASLDELYCEQMNDSVGLSAYLKREERPLEKLPDEESVAGAEITYQFVFNALYRLSYTFSDPTQITVADRDNALQKFKTEFQNYVDNLSEADLTSSNIKTVLSEKADELENSLSTAKMKLSCEVESVEVHNAGEEIVNN
;
A
#
# COMPACT_ATOMS: atom_id res chain seq x y z
N MET A 1 34.70 -23.62 -2.65
CA MET A 1 34.92 -22.20 -3.03
C MET A 1 33.56 -21.60 -3.34
N LYS A 2 32.97 -20.86 -2.40
CA LYS A 2 31.68 -20.17 -2.58
C LYS A 2 31.93 -18.93 -3.44
N LYS A 3 31.20 -18.78 -4.55
CA LYS A 3 31.12 -17.52 -5.29
C LYS A 3 29.85 -16.82 -4.82
N SER A 4 30.01 -15.78 -4.02
CA SER A 4 28.93 -14.86 -3.66
C SER A 4 28.68 -13.93 -4.85
N ILE A 5 27.49 -14.00 -5.42
CA ILE A 5 27.00 -13.00 -6.37
C ILE A 5 26.27 -11.96 -5.52
N ILE A 6 26.85 -10.75 -5.45
CA ILE A 6 26.23 -9.58 -4.84
C ILE A 6 25.37 -8.96 -5.94
N ILE A 7 24.04 -8.99 -5.77
CA ILE A 7 23.08 -8.27 -6.61
C ILE A 7 22.85 -6.91 -5.94
N PRO A 8 23.12 -5.77 -6.61
CA PRO A 8 22.75 -4.48 -6.07
C PRO A 8 21.26 -4.24 -6.32
N LEU A 9 20.45 -4.29 -5.25
CA LEU A 9 19.05 -3.86 -5.27
C LEU A 9 19.02 -2.32 -5.28
N ALA A 10 18.64 -1.72 -6.41
CA ALA A 10 18.51 -0.29 -6.54
C ALA A 10 17.14 0.15 -5.98
N ALA A 11 17.11 0.53 -4.70
CA ALA A 11 15.96 1.23 -4.13
C ALA A 11 15.92 2.65 -4.72
N VAL A 12 14.93 2.91 -5.59
CA VAL A 12 14.63 4.26 -6.09
C VAL A 12 13.84 4.98 -5.01
N LEU A 13 14.56 5.68 -4.14
CA LEU A 13 13.99 6.59 -3.15
C LEU A 13 13.67 7.93 -3.84
N CYS A 14 12.41 8.15 -4.22
CA CYS A 14 11.95 9.46 -4.70
C CYS A 14 11.69 10.39 -3.51
N LEU A 15 12.75 10.98 -2.96
CA LEU A 15 12.68 12.11 -2.03
C LEU A 15 12.35 13.40 -2.80
N SER A 16 11.10 13.83 -2.76
CA SER A 16 10.69 15.16 -3.22
C SER A 16 11.05 16.22 -2.15
N LEU A 17 12.26 16.77 -2.24
CA LEU A 17 12.64 17.97 -1.49
C LEU A 17 11.98 19.21 -2.13
N LEU A 18 10.89 19.69 -1.52
CA LEU A 18 10.45 21.08 -1.70
C LEU A 18 11.37 22.00 -0.90
N ALA A 19 12.42 22.51 -1.53
CA ALA A 19 13.15 23.68 -1.05
C ALA A 19 12.47 24.94 -1.60
N GLY A 20 11.85 25.72 -0.71
CA GLY A 20 11.25 27.01 -1.01
C GLY A 20 12.26 28.17 -1.05
N CYS A 21 11.92 29.13 -1.93
CA CYS A 21 12.00 30.59 -1.81
C CYS A 21 13.30 31.32 -1.41
N SER A 22 13.77 32.22 -2.29
CA SER A 22 13.67 33.70 -2.19
C SER A 22 14.37 34.34 -3.42
N ALA A 23 14.01 35.50 -3.98
CA ALA A 23 13.76 36.77 -3.31
C ALA A 23 12.82 37.72 -4.10
N LYS A 24 12.20 38.58 -3.30
CA LYS A 24 11.44 39.80 -3.61
C LYS A 24 12.24 40.75 -4.51
N ASP A 25 11.61 41.28 -5.54
CA ASP A 25 11.74 42.70 -5.86
C ASP A 25 10.36 43.30 -6.17
N SER A 26 10.08 44.38 -5.47
CA SER A 26 8.82 45.12 -5.43
C SER A 26 8.66 46.06 -6.61
N SER A 27 7.49 46.09 -7.26
CA SER A 27 6.90 47.25 -7.95
C SER A 27 5.44 46.99 -8.36
N THR A 28 4.50 47.76 -7.81
CA THR A 28 3.14 48.02 -8.37
C THR A 28 3.19 49.36 -9.12
N PRO A 29 2.23 49.81 -9.99
CA PRO A 29 0.95 49.25 -10.50
C PRO A 29 0.85 49.39 -12.08
N PRO A 30 -0.30 49.26 -12.83
CA PRO A 30 -1.71 49.33 -12.43
C PRO A 30 -2.72 48.33 -13.05
N ASN A 31 -3.76 48.10 -12.23
CA ASN A 31 -5.18 47.96 -12.55
C ASN A 31 -5.56 47.50 -13.97
N SER A 32 -5.63 46.19 -14.17
CA SER A 32 -6.45 45.57 -15.20
C SER A 32 -7.34 44.54 -14.54
N LYS A 33 -8.66 44.68 -14.73
CA LYS A 33 -9.66 43.68 -14.36
C LYS A 33 -9.36 42.39 -15.13
N GLN A 34 -8.61 41.48 -14.51
CA GLN A 34 -8.43 40.13 -15.02
C GLN A 34 -9.42 39.25 -14.27
N ALA A 35 -10.39 38.71 -15.02
CA ALA A 35 -11.32 37.73 -14.50
C ALA A 35 -10.51 36.55 -13.96
N ASN A 36 -10.59 36.32 -12.65
CA ASN A 36 -10.15 35.08 -12.02
C ASN A 36 -11.11 33.98 -12.48
N THR A 37 -10.84 33.40 -13.64
CA THR A 37 -11.30 32.04 -13.91
C THR A 37 -10.38 31.15 -13.10
N SER A 38 -10.80 30.78 -11.89
CA SER A 38 -10.17 29.67 -11.18
C SER A 38 -10.31 28.46 -12.09
N ALA A 39 -9.19 27.98 -12.64
CA ALA A 39 -9.11 26.64 -13.18
C ALA A 39 -9.27 25.71 -11.98
N GLN A 40 -10.52 25.41 -11.64
CA GLN A 40 -10.86 24.36 -10.71
C GLN A 40 -10.45 23.08 -11.43
N ALA A 41 -9.32 22.52 -11.04
CA ALA A 41 -8.97 21.16 -11.41
C ALA A 41 -10.18 20.32 -11.03
N THR A 42 -10.86 19.79 -12.05
CA THR A 42 -11.97 18.89 -11.83
C THR A 42 -11.32 17.64 -11.28
N VAL A 43 -11.46 17.40 -9.98
CA VAL A 43 -11.17 16.09 -9.40
C VAL A 43 -12.25 15.18 -9.96
N THR A 44 -11.95 14.57 -11.11
CA THR A 44 -12.77 13.48 -11.62
C THR A 44 -12.69 12.39 -10.57
N SER A 45 -13.82 12.04 -9.95
CA SER A 45 -13.85 10.91 -9.03
C SER A 45 -13.35 9.67 -9.78
N SER A 46 -12.40 8.94 -9.20
CA SER A 46 -11.93 7.67 -9.78
C SER A 46 -13.05 6.65 -9.91
N ASP A 47 -14.12 6.77 -9.13
CA ASP A 47 -15.27 5.86 -9.12
C ASP A 47 -16.05 5.81 -10.46
N THR A 48 -15.72 6.68 -11.42
CA THR A 48 -16.36 6.73 -12.75
C THR A 48 -15.37 6.88 -13.90
N SER A 49 -14.08 6.59 -13.71
CA SER A 49 -13.10 6.66 -14.81
C SER A 49 -13.14 5.39 -15.68
N ASP A 50 -12.72 5.52 -16.95
CA ASP A 50 -12.57 4.36 -17.85
C ASP A 50 -11.65 3.29 -17.24
N ALA A 51 -10.63 3.71 -16.48
CA ALA A 51 -9.74 2.81 -15.74
C ALA A 51 -10.51 2.03 -14.66
N TYR A 52 -11.35 2.69 -13.88
CA TYR A 52 -12.17 2.03 -12.86
C TYR A 52 -13.17 1.04 -13.47
N GLU A 53 -13.90 1.43 -14.51
CA GLU A 53 -14.83 0.52 -15.21
C GLU A 53 -14.10 -0.71 -15.76
N LYS A 54 -12.90 -0.52 -16.31
CA LYS A 54 -12.05 -1.61 -16.80
C LYS A 54 -11.67 -2.59 -15.69
N LEU A 55 -11.29 -2.09 -14.51
CA LEU A 55 -10.92 -2.95 -13.38
C LEU A 55 -12.14 -3.69 -12.81
N VAL A 56 -13.26 -2.99 -12.58
CA VAL A 56 -14.46 -3.58 -11.97
C VAL A 56 -15.12 -4.62 -12.87
N ALA A 57 -14.91 -4.58 -14.19
CA ALA A 57 -15.39 -5.61 -15.12
C ALA A 57 -14.92 -7.04 -14.76
N PHE A 58 -13.78 -7.17 -14.06
CA PHE A 58 -13.28 -8.47 -13.60
C PHE A 58 -13.97 -8.99 -12.33
N LYS A 59 -14.74 -8.15 -11.62
CA LYS A 59 -15.53 -8.52 -10.44
C LYS A 59 -16.83 -9.25 -10.84
N THR A 60 -16.69 -10.34 -11.58
CA THR A 60 -17.81 -11.17 -12.06
C THR A 60 -18.54 -11.85 -10.89
N ALA A 61 -19.82 -12.19 -11.02
CA ALA A 61 -20.59 -12.74 -9.89
C ALA A 61 -20.01 -13.99 -9.22
N ASN A 62 -19.10 -14.72 -9.90
CA ASN A 62 -18.47 -15.93 -9.40
C ASN A 62 -16.94 -15.85 -9.29
N TYR A 63 -16.32 -14.66 -9.36
CA TYR A 63 -14.85 -14.53 -9.36
C TYR A 63 -14.20 -15.21 -8.15
N GLU A 64 -14.82 -15.09 -6.97
CA GLU A 64 -14.36 -15.66 -5.72
C GLU A 64 -14.23 -17.20 -5.74
N GLN A 65 -15.06 -17.88 -6.54
CA GLN A 65 -15.06 -19.34 -6.65
C GLN A 65 -14.16 -19.84 -7.78
N GLN A 66 -13.64 -18.95 -8.62
CA GLN A 66 -12.66 -19.31 -9.64
C GLN A 66 -11.37 -19.75 -8.97
N SER A 67 -10.63 -20.65 -9.62
CA SER A 67 -9.25 -20.88 -9.21
C SER A 67 -8.42 -19.63 -9.44
N VAL A 68 -7.34 -19.45 -8.67
CA VAL A 68 -6.40 -18.34 -8.89
C VAL A 68 -5.86 -18.38 -10.33
N ALA A 69 -5.55 -19.58 -10.83
CA ALA A 69 -5.10 -19.75 -12.21
C ALA A 69 -6.13 -19.27 -13.25
N ASP A 70 -7.41 -19.64 -13.11
CA ASP A 70 -8.46 -19.25 -14.06
C ASP A 70 -8.74 -17.74 -14.01
N PHE A 71 -8.75 -17.15 -12.81
CA PHE A 71 -8.94 -15.71 -12.65
C PHE A 71 -7.78 -14.94 -13.27
N ASN A 72 -6.53 -15.32 -12.99
CA ASN A 72 -5.35 -14.67 -13.56
C ASN A 72 -5.30 -14.80 -15.09
N GLN A 73 -5.70 -15.97 -15.62
CA GLN A 73 -5.82 -16.16 -17.07
C GLN A 73 -6.86 -15.24 -17.70
N SER A 74 -7.92 -14.87 -16.97
CA SER A 74 -8.93 -13.91 -17.44
C SER A 74 -8.41 -12.47 -17.52
N LEU A 75 -7.43 -12.10 -16.69
CA LEU A 75 -6.78 -10.79 -16.71
C LEU A 75 -5.80 -10.64 -17.89
N ALA A 76 -5.22 -11.75 -18.36
CA ALA A 76 -4.22 -11.75 -19.42
C ALA A 76 -4.50 -12.85 -20.47
N PRO A 77 -5.60 -12.76 -21.25
CA PRO A 77 -6.09 -13.85 -22.10
C PRO A 77 -5.22 -14.18 -23.33
N ASP A 78 -4.39 -13.25 -23.81
CA ASP A 78 -3.67 -13.39 -25.09
C ASP A 78 -2.15 -13.58 -24.94
N ASN A 79 -1.43 -12.48 -24.74
CA ASN A 79 0.04 -12.39 -24.82
C ASN A 79 0.71 -12.19 -23.45
N GLY A 80 -0.07 -12.27 -22.37
CA GLY A 80 0.41 -11.92 -21.04
C GLY A 80 0.54 -10.41 -20.81
N ASP A 81 0.23 -9.52 -21.75
CA ASP A 81 0.46 -8.09 -21.54
C ASP A 81 -0.56 -7.50 -20.55
N ILE A 82 -0.07 -7.25 -19.34
CA ILE A 82 -0.82 -6.64 -18.24
C ILE A 82 -0.53 -5.15 -18.07
N SER A 83 0.30 -4.53 -18.92
CA SER A 83 0.73 -3.13 -18.75
C SER A 83 -0.44 -2.16 -18.64
N GLY A 84 -1.43 -2.28 -19.53
CA GLY A 84 -2.62 -1.45 -19.49
C GLY A 84 -3.57 -1.74 -18.31
N LEU A 85 -3.42 -2.86 -17.60
CA LEU A 85 -4.12 -3.12 -16.33
C LEU A 85 -3.36 -2.52 -15.14
N LEU A 86 -2.03 -2.61 -15.15
CA LEU A 86 -1.17 -1.96 -14.15
C LEU A 86 -1.33 -0.43 -14.18
N ASP A 87 -1.38 0.17 -15.37
CA ASP A 87 -1.64 1.61 -15.53
C ASP A 87 -3.02 2.00 -14.96
N ALA A 88 -4.05 1.22 -15.27
CA ALA A 88 -5.40 1.45 -14.76
C ALA A 88 -5.47 1.29 -13.24
N GLN A 89 -4.79 0.29 -12.68
CA GLN A 89 -4.69 0.09 -11.24
C GLN A 89 -4.00 1.26 -10.56
N ALA A 90 -2.87 1.74 -11.09
CA ALA A 90 -2.15 2.89 -10.54
C ALA A 90 -3.01 4.16 -10.54
N GLU A 91 -3.76 4.42 -11.62
CA GLU A 91 -4.69 5.55 -11.71
C GLU A 91 -5.78 5.47 -10.63
N VAL A 92 -6.41 4.31 -10.47
CA VAL A 92 -7.52 4.14 -9.52
C VAL A 92 -7.02 4.17 -8.08
N LEU A 93 -5.91 3.51 -7.77
CA LEU A 93 -5.32 3.49 -6.42
C LEU A 93 -4.93 4.88 -5.91
N ALA A 94 -4.63 5.82 -6.81
CA ALA A 94 -4.27 7.18 -6.43
C ALA A 94 -5.41 7.98 -5.76
N SER A 95 -6.66 7.53 -5.89
CA SER A 95 -7.80 8.32 -5.40
C SER A 95 -9.03 7.53 -4.95
N ILE A 96 -9.05 6.20 -5.08
CA ILE A 96 -10.20 5.39 -4.66
C ILE A 96 -10.44 5.52 -3.14
N SER A 97 -11.70 5.80 -2.77
CA SER A 97 -12.09 5.90 -1.36
C SER A 97 -12.11 4.52 -0.69
N PRO A 98 -11.64 4.39 0.57
CA PRO A 98 -11.85 3.19 1.37
C PRO A 98 -13.32 2.76 1.53
N ASP A 99 -14.26 3.71 1.42
CA ASP A 99 -15.71 3.45 1.50
C ASP A 99 -16.31 2.95 0.16
N ASN A 100 -15.52 2.87 -0.91
CA ASN A 100 -15.98 2.39 -2.21
C ASN A 100 -16.31 0.89 -2.14
N GLU A 101 -17.44 0.48 -2.73
CA GLU A 101 -17.91 -0.92 -2.74
C GLU A 101 -16.96 -1.93 -3.42
N ASN A 102 -16.05 -1.43 -4.25
CA ASN A 102 -15.03 -2.20 -4.97
C ASN A 102 -13.62 -1.99 -4.41
N TYR A 103 -13.47 -1.25 -3.30
CA TYR A 103 -12.17 -0.95 -2.70
C TYR A 103 -11.38 -2.22 -2.40
N GLU A 104 -11.96 -3.19 -1.69
CA GLU A 104 -11.26 -4.44 -1.36
C GLU A 104 -10.92 -5.26 -2.60
N PHE A 105 -11.84 -5.34 -3.56
CA PHE A 105 -11.59 -6.06 -4.82
C PHE A 105 -10.40 -5.45 -5.58
N ILE A 106 -10.31 -4.13 -5.67
CA ILE A 106 -9.25 -3.43 -6.43
C ILE A 106 -7.91 -3.47 -5.67
N THR A 107 -7.95 -3.26 -4.35
CA THR A 107 -6.74 -3.09 -3.52
C THR A 107 -6.17 -4.39 -2.98
N MET A 108 -6.96 -5.47 -2.96
CA MET A 108 -6.53 -6.80 -2.53
C MET A 108 -6.57 -7.80 -3.68
N THR A 109 -7.76 -8.14 -4.18
CA THR A 109 -7.94 -9.23 -5.15
C THR A 109 -7.18 -8.96 -6.45
N LEU A 110 -7.42 -7.80 -7.08
CA LEU A 110 -6.74 -7.41 -8.31
C LEU A 110 -5.25 -7.12 -8.09
N ALA A 111 -4.88 -6.49 -6.97
CA ALA A 111 -3.47 -6.24 -6.63
C ALA A 111 -2.68 -7.54 -6.52
N ALA A 112 -3.20 -8.53 -5.80
CA ALA A 112 -2.58 -9.85 -5.67
C ALA A 112 -2.44 -10.54 -7.04
N SER A 113 -3.48 -10.56 -7.85
CA SER A 113 -3.45 -11.21 -9.16
C SER A 113 -2.56 -10.51 -10.20
N LEU A 114 -2.49 -9.18 -10.17
CA LEU A 114 -1.59 -8.43 -11.04
C LEU A 114 -0.13 -8.60 -10.62
N ASP A 115 0.15 -8.66 -9.31
CA ASP A 115 1.49 -8.99 -8.78
C ASP A 115 1.91 -10.40 -9.18
N GLU A 116 1.02 -11.40 -9.03
CA GLU A 116 1.27 -12.78 -9.46
C GLU A 116 1.67 -12.87 -10.94
N LEU A 117 0.91 -12.21 -11.82
CA LEU A 117 1.19 -12.18 -13.27
C LEU A 117 2.48 -11.42 -13.59
N TYR A 118 2.72 -10.30 -12.92
CA TYR A 118 3.94 -9.51 -13.10
C TYR A 118 5.18 -10.30 -12.69
N CYS A 119 5.16 -10.90 -11.50
CA CYS A 119 6.25 -11.72 -10.98
C CYS A 119 6.51 -12.95 -11.85
N GLU A 120 5.48 -13.58 -12.40
CA GLU A 120 5.65 -14.68 -13.37
C GLU A 120 6.42 -14.22 -14.61
N GLN A 121 6.10 -13.05 -15.16
CA GLN A 121 6.78 -12.48 -16.34
C GLN A 121 8.22 -12.07 -16.05
N MET A 122 8.47 -11.56 -14.85
CA MET A 122 9.78 -11.07 -14.42
C MET A 122 10.67 -12.18 -13.83
N ASN A 123 10.14 -13.39 -13.66
CA ASN A 123 10.77 -14.49 -12.93
C ASN A 123 11.20 -14.05 -11.53
N ASP A 124 10.28 -13.40 -10.82
CA ASP A 124 10.43 -12.89 -9.45
C ASP A 124 9.46 -13.58 -8.49
N SER A 125 9.62 -13.31 -7.19
CA SER A 125 8.76 -13.79 -6.12
C SER A 125 7.54 -12.89 -5.90
N VAL A 126 6.37 -13.50 -5.83
CA VAL A 126 5.12 -12.82 -5.47
C VAL A 126 5.21 -12.25 -4.05
N GLY A 127 4.70 -11.04 -3.85
CA GLY A 127 4.57 -10.47 -2.52
C GLY A 127 3.99 -9.07 -2.50
N LEU A 128 3.13 -8.83 -1.50
CA LEU A 128 2.46 -7.56 -1.29
C LEU A 128 3.13 -6.78 -0.16
N SER A 129 3.48 -5.53 -0.44
CA SER A 129 3.96 -4.61 0.58
C SER A 129 2.78 -3.92 1.26
N ALA A 130 2.82 -3.83 2.59
CA ALA A 130 1.83 -3.11 3.37
C ALA A 130 2.46 -2.49 4.62
N TYR A 131 1.75 -1.52 5.19
CA TYR A 131 2.15 -0.87 6.43
C TYR A 131 1.31 -1.38 7.59
N LEU A 132 1.98 -1.68 8.71
CA LEU A 132 1.38 -1.61 10.03
C LEU A 132 1.42 -0.15 10.46
N LYS A 133 0.29 0.38 10.92
CA LYS A 133 0.17 1.81 11.23
C LYS A 133 -0.51 2.02 12.57
N ARG A 134 0.03 2.91 13.40
CA ARG A 134 -0.65 3.40 14.60
C ARG A 134 -0.36 4.88 14.80
N GLU A 135 -1.44 5.65 14.90
CA GLU A 135 -1.41 7.09 15.08
C GLU A 135 -2.16 7.46 16.36
N GLU A 136 -1.51 8.18 17.27
CA GLU A 136 -2.11 8.58 18.53
C GLU A 136 -1.89 10.06 18.82
N ARG A 137 -2.80 10.62 19.62
CA ARG A 137 -2.76 12.00 20.11
C ARG A 137 -2.61 13.00 18.94
N PRO A 138 -3.71 13.30 18.22
CA PRO A 138 -3.71 14.36 17.22
C PRO A 138 -3.10 15.65 17.78
N LEU A 139 -2.25 16.30 17.00
CA LEU A 139 -1.69 17.59 17.37
C LEU A 139 -2.80 18.64 17.35
N GLU A 140 -2.89 19.40 18.45
CA GLU A 140 -3.76 20.57 18.47
C GLU A 140 -3.18 21.64 17.54
N LYS A 141 -4.06 22.23 16.73
CA LYS A 141 -3.69 23.36 15.87
C LYS A 141 -3.19 24.52 16.73
N LEU A 142 -2.16 25.20 16.25
CA LEU A 142 -1.74 26.43 16.91
C LEU A 142 -2.87 27.47 16.82
N PRO A 143 -2.99 28.40 17.80
CA PRO A 143 -4.10 29.36 17.85
C PRO A 143 -4.29 30.21 16.59
N ASP A 144 -3.23 30.37 15.80
CA ASP A 144 -3.21 31.19 14.57
C ASP A 144 -3.17 30.32 13.28
N GLU A 145 -3.29 29.01 13.39
CA GLU A 145 -3.26 28.09 12.25
C GLU A 145 -4.66 27.94 11.65
N GLU A 146 -4.84 28.41 10.42
CA GLU A 146 -6.14 28.36 9.74
C GLU A 146 -6.55 26.91 9.46
N SER A 147 -7.76 26.54 9.89
CA SER A 147 -8.26 25.19 9.65
C SER A 147 -8.68 25.02 8.20
N VAL A 148 -7.78 24.52 7.36
CA VAL A 148 -8.11 24.09 6.00
C VAL A 148 -8.95 22.81 6.06
N ALA A 149 -10.15 22.85 5.49
CA ALA A 149 -11.01 21.67 5.37
C ALA A 149 -10.32 20.61 4.49
N GLY A 150 -10.17 19.40 5.00
CA GLY A 150 -9.43 18.31 4.32
C GLY A 150 -7.91 18.33 4.54
N ALA A 151 -7.39 19.17 5.43
CA ALA A 151 -5.99 19.06 5.84
C ALA A 151 -5.73 17.74 6.58
N GLU A 152 -4.58 17.13 6.31
CA GLU A 152 -4.11 15.92 6.97
C GLU A 152 -3.95 16.16 8.48
N ILE A 153 -4.45 15.24 9.29
CA ILE A 153 -4.31 15.29 10.74
C ILE A 153 -2.88 14.85 11.06
N THR A 154 -2.13 15.70 11.75
CA THR A 154 -0.81 15.34 12.28
C THR A 154 -0.97 14.77 13.68
N TYR A 155 -0.11 13.81 14.04
CA TYR A 155 -0.18 13.09 15.32
C TYR A 155 1.12 13.27 16.11
N GLN A 156 1.01 13.30 17.43
CA GLN A 156 2.19 13.34 18.31
C GLN A 156 2.94 12.02 18.26
N PHE A 157 2.23 10.89 18.18
CA PHE A 157 2.82 9.57 18.09
C PHE A 157 2.42 8.93 16.77
N VAL A 158 3.42 8.52 16.00
CA VAL A 158 3.25 7.81 14.72
C VAL A 158 4.17 6.61 14.73
N PHE A 159 3.60 5.44 14.54
CA PHE A 159 4.31 4.19 14.32
C PHE A 159 3.95 3.68 12.92
N ASN A 160 4.97 3.40 12.11
CA ASN A 160 4.84 2.76 10.82
C ASN A 160 5.84 1.60 10.72
N ALA A 161 5.40 0.44 10.28
CA ALA A 161 6.31 -0.63 9.88
C ALA A 161 5.94 -1.15 8.50
N LEU A 162 6.89 -1.08 7.57
CA LEU A 162 6.76 -1.66 6.25
C LEU A 162 7.08 -3.15 6.35
N TYR A 163 6.17 -3.97 5.85
CA TYR A 163 6.42 -5.40 5.70
C TYR A 163 6.07 -5.86 4.29
N ARG A 164 6.73 -6.92 3.84
CA ARG A 164 6.44 -7.63 2.60
C ARG A 164 5.89 -9.01 2.92
N LEU A 165 4.63 -9.23 2.59
CA LEU A 165 3.97 -10.54 2.69
C LEU A 165 4.07 -11.26 1.35
N SER A 166 4.94 -12.25 1.30
CA SER A 166 5.12 -13.18 0.18
C SER A 166 4.31 -14.45 0.35
N TYR A 167 4.00 -15.10 -0.77
CA TYR A 167 3.36 -16.40 -0.75
C TYR A 167 3.68 -17.23 -1.98
N THR A 168 3.48 -18.54 -1.85
CA THR A 168 3.61 -19.51 -2.94
C THR A 168 2.44 -20.48 -2.93
N PHE A 169 2.04 -20.93 -4.12
CA PHE A 169 1.05 -21.98 -4.28
C PHE A 169 1.71 -23.32 -4.56
N SER A 170 1.15 -24.37 -3.97
CA SER A 170 1.48 -25.74 -4.39
C SER A 170 0.93 -26.05 -5.79
N ASP A 171 -0.28 -25.57 -6.08
CA ASP A 171 -0.95 -25.64 -7.38
C ASP A 171 -2.01 -24.51 -7.45
N PRO A 172 -1.83 -23.48 -8.30
CA PRO A 172 -2.76 -22.35 -8.42
C PRO A 172 -4.13 -22.75 -9.00
N THR A 173 -4.27 -23.94 -9.59
CA THR A 173 -5.57 -24.46 -10.07
C THR A 173 -6.43 -25.04 -8.93
N GLN A 174 -5.84 -25.26 -7.75
CA GLN A 174 -6.50 -25.95 -6.62
C GLN A 174 -6.88 -25.02 -5.47
N ILE A 175 -6.56 -23.73 -5.57
CA ILE A 175 -6.91 -22.70 -4.60
C ILE A 175 -7.84 -21.69 -5.28
N THR A 176 -8.91 -21.31 -4.59
CA THR A 176 -9.84 -20.30 -5.09
C THR A 176 -9.33 -18.90 -4.79
N VAL A 177 -9.81 -17.91 -5.54
CA VAL A 177 -9.54 -16.50 -5.27
C VAL A 177 -9.96 -16.14 -3.83
N ALA A 178 -11.14 -16.60 -3.38
CA ALA A 178 -11.59 -16.36 -2.01
C ALA A 178 -10.66 -16.98 -0.95
N ASP A 179 -10.17 -18.22 -1.15
CA ASP A 179 -9.26 -18.86 -0.19
C ASP A 179 -7.93 -18.07 -0.08
N ARG A 180 -7.42 -17.59 -1.21
CA ARG A 180 -6.20 -16.76 -1.29
C ARG A 180 -6.40 -15.41 -0.60
N ASP A 181 -7.44 -14.68 -0.98
CA ASP A 181 -7.75 -13.36 -0.43
C ASP A 181 -8.01 -13.41 1.08
N ASN A 182 -8.76 -14.42 1.55
CA ASN A 182 -9.01 -14.63 2.97
C ASN A 182 -7.72 -14.86 3.76
N ALA A 183 -6.75 -15.61 3.22
CA ALA A 183 -5.47 -15.84 3.89
C ALA A 183 -4.66 -14.54 4.02
N LEU A 184 -4.57 -13.76 2.94
CA LEU A 184 -3.87 -12.47 2.92
C LEU A 184 -4.52 -11.45 3.85
N GLN A 185 -5.85 -11.31 3.78
CA GLN A 185 -6.61 -10.39 4.61
C GLN A 185 -6.51 -10.77 6.09
N LYS A 186 -6.62 -12.05 6.41
CA LYS A 186 -6.50 -12.53 7.80
C LYS A 186 -5.11 -12.24 8.37
N PHE A 187 -4.05 -12.46 7.60
CA PHE A 187 -2.68 -12.11 8.01
C PHE A 187 -2.58 -10.61 8.31
N LYS A 188 -3.00 -9.76 7.36
CA LYS A 188 -2.97 -8.29 7.51
C LYS A 188 -3.73 -7.84 8.75
N THR A 189 -4.94 -8.35 8.96
CA THR A 189 -5.78 -8.00 10.12
C THR A 189 -5.16 -8.46 11.44
N GLU A 190 -4.69 -9.71 11.54
CA GLU A 190 -4.10 -10.20 12.79
C GLU A 190 -2.78 -9.51 13.12
N PHE A 191 -1.99 -9.13 12.11
CA PHE A 191 -0.73 -8.42 12.32
C PHE A 191 -0.97 -6.96 12.76
N GLN A 192 -1.91 -6.26 12.13
CA GLN A 192 -2.32 -4.93 12.56
C GLN A 192 -2.91 -4.95 13.97
N ASN A 193 -3.80 -5.91 14.27
CA ASN A 193 -4.37 -6.07 15.61
C ASN A 193 -3.29 -6.30 16.68
N TYR A 194 -2.19 -6.96 16.33
CA TYR A 194 -1.07 -7.11 17.27
C TYR A 194 -0.46 -5.76 17.62
N VAL A 195 -0.15 -4.92 16.62
CA VAL A 195 0.37 -3.55 16.82
C VAL A 195 -0.61 -2.67 17.60
N ASP A 196 -1.91 -2.79 17.33
CA ASP A 196 -2.95 -2.02 18.04
C ASP A 196 -3.01 -2.34 19.53
N ASN A 197 -2.59 -3.54 19.92
CA ASN A 197 -2.59 -4.01 21.32
C ASN A 197 -1.26 -3.80 22.06
N LEU A 198 -0.19 -3.39 21.39
CA LEU A 198 1.08 -3.06 22.04
C LEU A 198 0.96 -1.75 22.84
N SER A 199 1.87 -1.51 23.79
CA SER A 199 1.99 -0.17 24.40
C SER A 199 2.91 0.73 23.56
N GLU A 200 2.81 2.06 23.71
CA GLU A 200 3.79 2.97 23.11
C GLU A 200 5.23 2.63 23.57
N ALA A 201 5.41 2.19 24.82
CA ALA A 201 6.71 1.76 25.32
C ALA A 201 7.26 0.55 24.55
N ASP A 202 6.40 -0.41 24.20
CA ASP A 202 6.80 -1.55 23.37
C ASP A 202 7.13 -1.10 21.94
N LEU A 203 6.32 -0.22 21.36
CA LEU A 203 6.49 0.28 19.99
C LEU A 203 7.74 1.16 19.82
N THR A 204 8.16 1.87 20.87
CA THR A 204 9.39 2.68 20.91
C THR A 204 10.63 1.89 21.33
N SER A 205 10.49 0.60 21.62
CA SER A 205 11.62 -0.24 22.04
C SER A 205 12.55 -0.51 20.86
N SER A 206 13.86 -0.55 21.11
CA SER A 206 14.85 -0.84 20.06
C SER A 206 14.68 -2.24 19.45
N ASN A 207 14.05 -3.17 20.16
CA ASN A 207 13.78 -4.53 19.66
C ASN A 207 12.44 -4.67 18.92
N ILE A 208 11.68 -3.59 18.69
CA ILE A 208 10.35 -3.68 18.09
C ILE A 208 10.35 -4.40 16.74
N LYS A 209 11.37 -4.18 15.89
CA LYS A 209 11.49 -4.89 14.61
C LYS A 209 11.58 -6.40 14.81
N THR A 210 12.38 -6.86 15.78
CA THR A 210 12.49 -8.28 16.12
C THR A 210 11.17 -8.83 16.65
N VAL A 211 10.48 -8.11 17.53
CA VAL A 211 9.18 -8.50 18.07
C VAL A 211 8.14 -8.68 16.95
N LEU A 212 8.14 -7.78 15.97
CA LEU A 212 7.25 -7.88 14.81
C LEU A 212 7.63 -9.04 13.89
N SER A 213 8.92 -9.30 13.68
CA SER A 213 9.38 -10.49 12.93
C SER A 213 8.97 -11.79 13.61
N GLU A 214 9.11 -11.90 14.94
CA GLU A 214 8.65 -13.08 15.69
C GLU A 214 7.13 -13.26 15.57
N LYS A 215 6.37 -12.16 15.58
CA LYS A 215 4.92 -12.22 15.36
C LYS A 215 4.58 -12.63 13.93
N ALA A 216 5.31 -12.13 12.94
CA ALA A 216 5.14 -12.52 11.54
C ALA A 216 5.37 -14.01 11.36
N ASP A 217 6.45 -14.57 11.92
CA ASP A 217 6.75 -16.01 11.91
C ASP A 217 5.61 -16.84 12.54
N GLU A 218 5.01 -16.38 13.64
CA GLU A 218 3.85 -17.04 14.27
C GLU A 218 2.63 -17.07 13.33
N LEU A 219 2.32 -15.93 12.69
CA LEU A 219 1.21 -15.80 11.77
C LEU A 219 1.43 -16.65 10.50
N GLU A 220 2.63 -16.64 9.93
CA GLU A 220 3.00 -17.46 8.77
C GLU A 220 2.76 -18.95 9.04
N ASN A 221 3.22 -19.44 10.19
CA ASN A 221 3.10 -20.84 10.56
C ASN A 221 1.64 -21.25 10.82
N SER A 222 0.84 -20.35 11.38
CA SER A 222 -0.57 -20.63 11.71
C SER A 222 -1.52 -20.49 10.52
N LEU A 223 -1.23 -19.59 9.58
CA LEU A 223 -2.10 -19.30 8.43
C LEU A 223 -1.69 -20.02 7.15
N SER A 224 -0.45 -20.50 7.06
CA SER A 224 -0.03 -21.35 5.93
C SER A 224 -0.83 -22.65 5.88
N THR A 225 -1.25 -23.03 4.68
CA THR A 225 -1.98 -24.27 4.42
C THR A 225 -1.14 -25.26 3.61
N ALA A 226 -1.73 -26.39 3.22
CA ALA A 226 -1.11 -27.28 2.22
C ALA A 226 -1.11 -26.65 0.82
N LYS A 227 -2.09 -25.79 0.52
CA LYS A 227 -2.28 -25.18 -0.80
C LYS A 227 -1.43 -23.94 -1.01
N MET A 228 -1.26 -23.15 0.05
CA MET A 228 -0.58 -21.85 0.03
C MET A 228 0.36 -21.72 1.22
N LYS A 229 1.61 -21.32 0.98
CA LYS A 229 2.60 -21.01 2.02
C LYS A 229 2.82 -19.51 2.06
N LEU A 230 2.72 -18.93 3.25
CA LEU A 230 2.99 -17.52 3.51
C LEU A 230 4.43 -17.36 4.04
N SER A 231 5.03 -16.21 3.75
CA SER A 231 6.25 -15.73 4.40
C SER A 231 6.21 -14.20 4.48
N CYS A 232 6.71 -13.60 5.55
CA CYS A 232 6.65 -12.17 5.77
C CYS A 232 8.00 -11.64 6.25
N GLU A 233 8.44 -10.54 5.64
CA GLU A 233 9.62 -9.81 6.08
C GLU A 233 9.22 -8.44 6.58
N VAL A 234 9.60 -8.09 7.81
CA VAL A 234 9.52 -6.70 8.29
C VAL A 234 10.74 -5.95 7.75
N GLU A 235 10.51 -5.08 6.77
CA GLU A 235 11.56 -4.38 6.03
C GLU A 235 12.10 -3.19 6.84
N SER A 236 11.20 -2.33 7.32
CA SER A 236 11.56 -1.15 8.11
C SER A 236 10.55 -0.89 9.23
N VAL A 237 11.01 -0.16 10.25
CA VAL A 237 10.17 0.37 11.33
C VAL A 237 10.58 1.80 11.57
N GLU A 238 9.59 2.69 11.57
CA GLU A 238 9.73 4.13 11.78
C GLU A 238 8.79 4.53 12.92
N VAL A 239 9.34 5.23 13.91
CA VAL A 239 8.58 5.67 15.08
C VAL A 239 8.89 7.13 15.34
N HIS A 240 7.85 7.95 15.37
CA HIS A 240 7.95 9.36 15.71
C HIS A 240 7.17 9.62 16.99
N ASN A 241 7.76 10.36 17.91
CA ASN A 241 7.11 10.82 19.13
C ASN A 241 7.44 12.29 19.36
N ALA A 242 6.41 13.12 19.51
CA ALA A 242 6.51 14.57 19.66
C ALA A 242 7.37 15.24 18.58
N GLY A 243 7.34 14.72 17.35
CA GLY A 243 8.09 15.25 16.21
C GLY A 243 9.56 14.82 16.14
N GLU A 244 10.03 13.98 17.07
CA GLU A 244 11.36 13.37 17.01
C GLU A 244 11.26 11.93 16.51
N GLU A 245 12.14 11.57 15.55
CA GLU A 245 12.32 10.19 15.12
C GLU A 245 13.07 9.41 16.21
N ILE A 246 12.50 8.28 16.62
CA ILE A 246 13.12 7.35 17.55
C ILE A 246 13.89 6.33 16.72
N VAL A 247 15.23 6.47 16.73
CA VAL A 247 16.13 5.56 16.02
C VAL A 247 16.24 4.25 16.79
N ASN A 248 15.55 3.23 16.30
CA ASN A 248 15.62 1.86 16.81
C ASN A 248 16.84 1.16 16.19
N ASN A 249 17.95 1.11 16.92
CA ASN A 249 19.16 0.35 16.54
C ASN A 249 19.03 -1.14 16.86
#